data_AF-A0A2P7QHP7-F1
#
_entry.id   AF-A0A2P7QHP7-F1
#
_cell.length_a   1.000
_cell.length_b   1.000
_cell.length_c   1.000
_cell.angle_alpha   90.00
_cell.angle_beta   90.00
_cell.angle_gamma   90.00
#
_symmetry.space_group_name_H-M   'P 1'
#
loop_
_entity.id
_entity.type
_entity.pdbx_description
1 polymer ?
#
loop_
_entity_poly.entity_id
_entity_poly.type
_entity_poly.pdbx_seq_one_letter_code
_entity_poly.pdbx_strand_id
1 'polypeptide(L)'
;MHLKHRLRDATFAGLAAFVAVLCLSYLKSWAHFMVLSAPLGATLVLLLLLPSAPLSRPKHVIFGHLLTTSLAVAGLELMPDPVLGLATCFGLGITLMVLTDTLHPPAGANPILIYLSGAHLPPMDFILPTLAGTLFMVGFASLYHRAFTHRRYPFGPKIAPKEPARGQAASTDTRPATD
;
A
#
# COMPACT_ATOMS: atom_id res chain seq x y z
N MET A 1 -8.58 -27.72 -9.61
CA MET A 1 -7.16 -27.32 -9.64
C MET A 1 -6.94 -25.88 -9.13
N HIS A 2 -7.85 -24.93 -9.36
CA HIS A 2 -7.74 -23.54 -8.90
C HIS A 2 -7.74 -23.33 -7.37
N LEU A 3 -8.47 -24.14 -6.60
CA LEU A 3 -8.57 -23.96 -5.14
C LEU A 3 -7.27 -24.30 -4.40
N LYS A 4 -6.59 -25.39 -4.80
CA LYS A 4 -5.31 -25.80 -4.18
C LYS A 4 -4.21 -24.74 -4.39
N HIS A 5 -4.16 -24.12 -5.56
CA HIS A 5 -3.21 -23.05 -5.85
C HIS A 5 -3.53 -21.78 -5.03
N ARG A 6 -4.81 -21.38 -4.98
CA ARG A 6 -5.25 -20.24 -4.17
C ARG A 6 -4.98 -20.44 -2.68
N LEU A 7 -5.22 -21.64 -2.15
CA LEU A 7 -4.96 -21.97 -0.75
C LEU A 7 -3.47 -21.86 -0.43
N ARG A 8 -2.62 -22.41 -1.31
CA ARG A 8 -1.16 -22.31 -1.17
C ARG A 8 -0.69 -20.85 -1.14
N ASP A 9 -1.12 -20.04 -2.09
CA ASP A 9 -0.71 -18.63 -2.17
C ASP A 9 -1.21 -17.83 -0.96
N ALA A 10 -2.43 -18.10 -0.49
CA ALA A 10 -2.99 -17.49 0.71
C ALA A 10 -2.22 -17.88 1.98
N THR A 11 -1.86 -19.15 2.13
CA THR A 11 -1.06 -19.61 3.28
C THR A 11 0.33 -18.99 3.32
N PHE A 12 1.00 -18.84 2.16
CA PHE A 12 2.30 -18.18 2.11
C PHE A 12 2.21 -16.70 2.43
N ALA A 13 1.21 -15.99 1.89
CA ALA A 13 1.00 -14.58 2.21
C ALA A 13 0.66 -14.38 3.70
N GLY A 14 -0.18 -15.24 4.28
CA GLY A 14 -0.51 -15.22 5.70
C GLY A 14 0.71 -15.48 6.60
N LEU A 15 1.53 -16.47 6.27
CA LEU A 15 2.77 -16.76 7.01
C LEU A 15 3.79 -15.62 6.89
N ALA A 16 3.95 -15.05 5.70
CA ALA A 16 4.81 -13.88 5.51
C ALA A 16 4.32 -12.68 6.32
N ALA A 17 3.00 -12.43 6.34
CA ALA A 17 2.42 -11.38 7.16
C ALA A 17 2.67 -11.62 8.66
N PHE A 18 2.47 -12.86 9.13
CA PHE A 18 2.77 -13.25 10.51
C PHE A 18 4.24 -12.97 10.86
N VAL A 19 5.18 -13.39 10.02
CA VAL A 19 6.62 -13.17 10.25
C VAL A 19 6.98 -11.68 10.28
N ALA A 20 6.46 -10.88 9.35
CA ALA A 20 6.70 -9.44 9.33
C ALA A 20 6.17 -8.75 10.59
N VAL A 21 4.95 -9.08 11.01
CA VAL A 21 4.33 -8.52 12.22
C VAL A 21 5.09 -8.96 13.47
N LEU A 22 5.53 -10.22 13.54
CA LEU A 22 6.33 -10.73 14.65
C LEU A 22 7.67 -9.99 14.74
N CYS A 23 8.37 -9.82 13.62
CA CYS A 23 9.61 -9.04 13.55
C CYS A 23 9.41 -7.59 14.03
N LEU A 24 8.37 -6.90 13.54
CA LEU A 24 8.07 -5.54 14.00
C LEU A 24 7.68 -5.47 15.47
N SER A 25 6.98 -6.49 15.99
CA SER A 25 6.58 -6.55 17.39
C SER A 25 7.79 -6.69 18.31
N TYR A 26 8.74 -7.56 17.95
CA TYR A 26 10.02 -7.64 18.66
C TYR A 26 10.83 -6.35 18.51
N LEU A 27 10.92 -5.78 17.31
CA LEU A 27 11.64 -4.52 17.12
C LEU A 27 11.07 -3.38 17.96
N LYS A 28 9.75 -3.28 18.07
CA LYS A 28 9.06 -2.35 18.98
C LYS A 28 9.48 -2.55 20.43
N SER A 29 9.57 -3.81 20.90
CA SER A 29 9.96 -4.09 22.29
C SER A 29 11.41 -3.72 22.60
N TRP A 30 12.32 -3.79 21.62
CA TRP A 30 13.74 -3.46 21.80
C TRP A 30 14.04 -1.97 21.62
N ALA A 31 13.40 -1.32 20.65
CA ALA A 31 13.71 0.06 20.27
C ALA A 31 12.85 1.10 21.01
N HIS A 32 11.87 0.68 21.82
CA HIS A 32 10.89 1.54 22.50
C HIS A 32 10.08 2.49 21.57
N PHE A 33 10.19 2.33 20.26
CA PHE A 33 9.46 3.11 19.25
C PHE A 33 8.25 2.36 18.70
N MET A 34 7.15 3.06 18.42
CA MET A 34 5.90 2.49 17.89
C MET A 34 5.99 2.19 16.39
N VAL A 35 6.79 1.19 15.99
CA VAL A 35 7.03 0.88 14.56
C VAL A 35 5.86 0.12 13.91
N LEU A 36 5.02 -0.53 14.70
CA LEU A 36 3.84 -1.27 14.22
C LEU A 36 2.56 -0.47 14.49
N SER A 37 1.83 -0.15 13.42
CA SER A 37 0.55 0.55 13.47
C SER A 37 -0.49 -0.16 12.60
N ALA A 38 -1.78 0.01 12.92
CA ALA A 38 -2.87 -0.60 12.14
C ALA A 38 -2.83 -0.24 10.64
N PRO A 39 -2.55 1.03 10.24
CA PRO A 39 -2.33 1.40 8.84
C PRO A 39 -1.23 0.58 8.15
N LEU A 40 -0.09 0.36 8.81
CA LEU A 40 1.03 -0.41 8.26
C LEU A 40 0.68 -1.90 8.08
N GLY A 41 -0.19 -2.44 8.94
CA GLY A 41 -0.74 -3.79 8.76
C GLY A 41 -1.54 -3.92 7.46
N ALA A 42 -2.41 -2.95 7.17
CA ALA A 42 -3.17 -2.93 5.91
C ALA A 42 -2.25 -2.73 4.68
N THR A 43 -1.22 -1.89 4.79
CA THR A 43 -0.16 -1.77 3.77
C THR A 43 0.49 -3.10 3.46
N LEU A 44 0.89 -3.87 4.48
CA LEU A 44 1.52 -5.17 4.29
C LEU A 44 0.63 -6.13 3.49
N VAL A 45 -0.67 -6.15 3.77
CA VAL A 45 -1.64 -6.95 2.99
C VAL A 45 -1.62 -6.54 1.51
N LEU A 46 -1.64 -5.23 1.22
CA LEU A 46 -1.56 -4.75 -0.18
C LEU A 46 -0.23 -5.13 -0.84
N LEU A 47 0.88 -5.00 -0.12
CA LEU A 47 2.20 -5.32 -0.65
C LEU A 47 2.35 -6.82 -0.97
N LEU A 48 1.79 -7.70 -0.15
CA LEU A 48 1.88 -9.15 -0.35
C LEU A 48 0.88 -9.67 -1.38
N LEU A 49 -0.38 -9.19 -1.34
CA LEU A 49 -1.47 -9.74 -2.16
C LEU A 49 -1.69 -8.96 -3.47
N LEU A 50 -1.37 -7.67 -3.50
CA LEU A 50 -1.59 -6.78 -4.66
C LEU A 50 -0.29 -6.05 -5.08
N PRO A 51 0.83 -6.76 -5.32
CA PRO A 51 2.13 -6.14 -5.65
C PRO A 51 2.19 -5.45 -7.03
N SER A 52 1.23 -5.73 -7.93
CA SER A 52 1.10 -5.05 -9.23
C SER A 52 0.23 -3.80 -9.18
N ALA A 53 -0.46 -3.54 -8.07
CA ALA A 53 -1.31 -2.37 -7.97
C ALA A 53 -0.44 -1.09 -7.97
N PRO A 54 -0.80 -0.05 -8.75
CA PRO A 54 -0.08 1.21 -8.76
C PRO A 54 0.11 1.82 -7.35
N LEU A 55 -0.93 1.70 -6.52
CA LEU A 55 -1.00 2.21 -5.14
C LEU A 55 -0.09 1.46 -4.15
N SER A 56 0.40 0.28 -4.53
CA SER A 56 1.30 -0.52 -3.69
C SER A 56 2.76 -0.09 -3.87
N ARG A 57 3.11 0.66 -4.92
CA ARG A 57 4.51 1.03 -5.21
C ARG A 57 5.21 1.70 -4.02
N PRO A 58 6.52 1.47 -3.82
CA PRO A 58 7.29 2.02 -2.69
C PRO A 58 7.11 3.52 -2.45
N LYS A 59 7.07 4.33 -3.53
CA LYS A 59 6.82 5.77 -3.46
C LYS A 59 5.50 6.08 -2.74
N HIS A 60 4.41 5.41 -3.08
CA HIS A 60 3.09 5.68 -2.52
C HIS A 60 3.04 5.26 -1.05
N VAL A 61 3.61 4.11 -0.72
CA VAL A 61 3.70 3.63 0.68
C VAL A 61 4.46 4.64 1.54
N ILE A 62 5.69 4.98 1.18
CA ILE A 62 6.54 5.82 2.03
C ILE A 62 5.97 7.24 2.11
N PHE A 63 5.75 7.89 0.97
CA PHE A 63 5.30 9.28 0.98
C PHE A 63 3.86 9.45 1.47
N GLY A 64 2.94 8.53 1.14
CA GLY A 64 1.57 8.60 1.61
C GLY A 64 1.48 8.56 3.14
N HIS A 65 2.21 7.63 3.78
CA HIS A 65 2.24 7.54 5.25
C HIS A 65 2.96 8.74 5.89
N LEU A 66 4.11 9.16 5.36
CA LEU A 66 4.81 10.31 5.91
C LEU A 66 4.00 11.59 5.82
N LEU A 67 3.36 11.84 4.67
CA LEU A 67 2.54 13.02 4.45
C LEU A 67 1.37 13.08 5.43
N THR A 68 0.61 12.00 5.53
CA THR A 68 -0.58 11.93 6.40
C THR A 68 -0.22 11.94 7.88
N THR A 69 0.89 11.30 8.28
CA THR A 69 1.41 11.39 9.65
C THR A 69 1.84 12.82 9.98
N SER A 70 2.59 13.49 9.10
CA SER A 70 3.04 14.88 9.30
C SER A 70 1.86 15.84 9.42
N LEU A 71 0.81 15.68 8.61
CA LEU A 71 -0.41 16.49 8.72
C LEU A 71 -1.12 16.27 10.05
N ALA A 72 -1.22 15.02 10.51
CA ALA A 72 -1.87 14.71 11.78
C ALA A 72 -1.10 15.32 12.96
N VAL A 73 0.22 15.19 12.96
CA VAL A 73 1.10 15.78 13.98
C VAL A 73 1.01 17.30 13.98
N ALA A 74 1.05 17.96 12.81
CA ALA A 74 0.85 19.40 12.71
C ALA A 74 -0.56 19.81 13.18
N GLY A 75 -1.57 19.01 12.89
CA GLY A 75 -2.94 19.25 13.34
C GLY A 75 -3.07 19.19 14.87
N LEU A 76 -2.37 18.27 15.54
CA LEU A 76 -2.36 18.20 17.02
C LEU A 76 -1.81 19.48 17.66
N GLU A 77 -0.87 20.16 17.02
CA GLU A 77 -0.28 21.41 17.53
C GLU A 77 -1.11 22.65 17.15
N LEU A 78 -1.74 22.64 15.98
CA LEU A 78 -2.40 23.83 15.41
C LEU A 78 -3.90 23.91 15.73
N MET A 79 -4.57 22.77 15.94
CA MET A 79 -6.03 22.70 16.06
C MET A 79 -6.45 22.40 17.50
N PRO A 80 -7.15 23.33 18.18
CA PRO A 80 -7.61 23.10 19.56
C PRO A 80 -8.70 22.04 19.68
N ASP A 81 -9.58 21.92 18.68
CA ASP A 81 -10.64 20.91 18.66
C ASP A 81 -10.13 19.64 17.96
N PRO A 82 -9.99 18.51 18.67
CA PRO A 82 -9.48 17.28 18.10
C PRO A 82 -10.39 16.66 17.04
N VAL A 83 -11.72 16.90 17.10
CA VAL A 83 -12.67 16.38 16.10
C VAL A 83 -12.49 17.12 14.77
N LEU A 84 -12.43 18.45 14.82
CA LEU A 84 -12.17 19.28 13.65
C LEU A 84 -10.75 19.05 13.10
N GLY A 85 -9.76 18.91 13.99
CA GLY A 85 -8.39 18.58 13.63
C GLY A 85 -8.31 17.26 12.85
N LEU A 86 -8.91 16.19 13.39
CA LEU A 86 -8.98 14.89 12.72
C LEU A 86 -9.63 14.99 11.34
N ALA A 87 -10.82 15.57 11.25
CA ALA A 87 -11.57 15.69 10.00
C ALA A 87 -10.77 16.48 8.94
N THR A 88 -10.13 17.57 9.37
CA THR A 88 -9.30 18.42 8.51
C THR A 88 -8.06 17.68 8.02
N CYS A 89 -7.28 17.05 8.92
CA CYS A 89 -6.09 16.29 8.56
C CYS A 89 -6.42 15.09 7.65
N PHE A 90 -7.55 14.41 7.88
CA PHE A 90 -8.00 13.31 7.04
C PHE A 90 -8.34 13.77 5.62
N GLY A 91 -9.18 14.81 5.49
CA GLY A 91 -9.57 15.36 4.19
C GLY A 91 -8.40 15.97 3.42
N LEU A 92 -7.56 16.75 4.09
CA LEU A 92 -6.34 17.31 3.51
C LEU A 92 -5.33 16.23 3.13
N GLY A 93 -5.19 15.19 3.95
CA GLY A 93 -4.30 14.06 3.68
C GLY A 93 -4.67 13.35 2.38
N ILE A 94 -5.95 13.07 2.17
CA ILE A 94 -6.43 12.48 0.90
C ILE A 94 -6.16 13.44 -0.26
N THR A 95 -6.52 14.71 -0.11
CA THR A 95 -6.34 15.73 -1.15
C THR A 95 -4.88 15.83 -1.58
N LEU A 96 -3.97 15.97 -0.63
CA LEU A 96 -2.54 16.11 -0.89
C LEU A 96 -1.92 14.82 -1.44
N MET A 97 -2.35 13.65 -0.98
CA MET A 97 -1.92 12.38 -1.57
C MET A 97 -2.30 12.26 -3.05
N VAL A 98 -3.50 12.73 -3.42
CA VAL A 98 -3.93 12.78 -4.83
C VAL A 98 -3.09 13.79 -5.62
N LEU A 99 -2.92 15.01 -5.10
CA LEU A 99 -2.16 16.07 -5.76
C LEU A 99 -0.68 15.72 -5.97
N THR A 100 -0.09 14.94 -5.06
CA THR A 100 1.34 14.56 -5.11
C THR A 100 1.61 13.23 -5.82
N ASP A 101 0.57 12.55 -6.33
CA ASP A 101 0.69 11.19 -6.90
C ASP A 101 1.36 10.23 -5.89
N THR A 102 0.85 10.24 -4.66
CA THR A 102 1.32 9.39 -3.56
C THR A 102 0.18 8.66 -2.85
N LEU A 103 -1.00 8.57 -3.50
CA LEU A 103 -2.17 7.90 -2.95
C LEU A 103 -1.87 6.48 -2.49
N HIS A 104 -1.97 6.28 -1.19
CA HIS A 104 -1.88 4.98 -0.54
C HIS A 104 -3.03 4.88 0.46
N PRO A 105 -4.16 4.23 0.11
CA PRO A 105 -5.36 4.24 0.94
C PRO A 105 -5.14 3.86 2.42
N PRO A 106 -4.26 2.89 2.78
CA PRO A 106 -3.95 2.62 4.19
C PRO A 106 -3.39 3.82 4.94
N ALA A 107 -2.59 4.68 4.31
CA ALA A 107 -2.02 5.87 4.93
C ALA A 107 -3.09 6.90 5.34
N GLY A 108 -4.24 6.92 4.66
CA GLY A 108 -5.38 7.77 5.03
C GLY A 108 -5.89 7.50 6.45
N ALA A 109 -5.62 6.33 7.02
CA ALA A 109 -5.99 6.01 8.40
C ALA A 109 -4.98 6.54 9.46
N ASN A 110 -3.85 7.12 9.06
CA ASN A 110 -2.86 7.65 10.01
C ASN A 110 -3.42 8.78 10.89
N PRO A 111 -4.15 9.80 10.38
CA PRO A 111 -4.75 10.82 11.22
C PRO A 111 -5.74 10.24 12.23
N ILE A 112 -6.56 9.27 11.80
CA ILE A 112 -7.50 8.55 12.69
C ILE A 112 -6.71 7.90 13.83
N LEU A 113 -5.69 7.12 13.50
CA LEU A 113 -4.86 6.48 14.53
C LEU A 113 -4.26 7.48 15.50
N ILE A 114 -3.66 8.57 15.00
CA ILE A 114 -2.91 9.53 15.82
C ILE A 114 -3.86 10.27 16.78
N TYR A 115 -4.97 10.80 16.28
CA TYR A 115 -5.96 11.50 17.12
C TYR A 115 -6.66 10.57 18.12
N LEU A 116 -6.97 9.33 17.72
CA LEU A 116 -7.64 8.37 18.61
C LEU A 116 -6.68 7.71 19.60
N SER A 117 -5.36 7.73 19.35
CA SER A 117 -4.39 7.14 20.27
C SER A 117 -4.33 7.86 21.62
N GLY A 118 -4.79 9.12 21.69
CA GLY A 118 -4.68 9.97 22.88
C GLY A 118 -3.23 10.19 23.32
N ALA A 119 -2.26 9.85 22.47
CA ALA A 119 -0.85 9.85 22.83
C ALA A 119 -0.29 11.27 22.67
N HIS A 120 0.08 11.89 23.79
CA HIS A 120 0.85 13.13 23.80
C HIS A 120 2.35 12.82 23.62
N LEU A 121 2.68 12.24 22.46
CA LEU A 121 4.05 11.96 22.11
C LEU A 121 4.64 13.13 21.30
N PRO A 122 5.97 13.35 21.39
CA PRO A 122 6.67 14.27 20.51
C PRO A 122 6.39 13.96 19.02
N PRO A 123 6.36 14.97 18.13
CA PRO A 123 6.23 14.80 16.68
C PRO A 123 7.11 13.70 16.07
N MET A 124 8.37 13.62 16.52
CA MET A 124 9.36 12.66 16.00
C MET A 124 9.01 11.21 16.35
N ASP A 125 8.29 10.98 17.44
CA ASP A 125 7.87 9.66 17.89
C ASP A 125 6.69 9.11 17.08
N PHE A 126 6.09 9.92 16.21
CA PHE A 126 5.17 9.46 15.17
C PHE A 126 5.86 9.33 13.81
N ILE A 127 6.71 10.29 13.44
CA ILE A 127 7.34 10.35 12.11
C ILE A 127 8.41 9.27 11.95
N LEU A 128 9.35 9.14 12.90
CA LEU A 128 10.43 8.16 12.79
C LEU A 128 9.93 6.72 12.74
N PRO A 129 8.96 6.30 13.58
CA PRO A 129 8.46 4.93 13.52
C PRO A 129 7.63 4.68 12.27
N THR A 130 6.92 5.69 11.76
CA THR A 130 6.22 5.60 10.46
C THR A 130 7.23 5.39 9.32
N LEU A 131 8.32 6.16 9.30
CA LEU A 131 9.38 6.01 8.29
C LEU A 131 10.04 4.63 8.38
N ALA A 132 10.44 4.21 9.59
CA ALA A 132 11.06 2.91 9.80
C ALA A 132 10.12 1.76 9.41
N GLY A 133 8.85 1.86 9.78
CA GLY A 133 7.82 0.86 9.45
C GLY A 133 7.58 0.76 7.95
N THR A 134 7.44 1.89 7.24
CA THR A 134 7.24 1.87 5.78
C THR A 134 8.46 1.33 5.03
N LEU A 135 9.67 1.71 5.42
CA LEU A 135 10.92 1.18 4.85
C LEU A 135 11.04 -0.34 5.08
N PHE A 136 10.76 -0.79 6.30
CA PHE A 136 10.73 -2.21 6.63
C PHE A 136 9.71 -2.95 5.76
N MET A 137 8.49 -2.43 5.62
CA MET A 137 7.42 -3.06 4.84
C MET A 137 7.80 -3.21 3.36
N VAL A 138 8.34 -2.16 2.75
CA VAL A 138 8.82 -2.19 1.37
C VAL A 138 9.97 -3.19 1.20
N GLY A 139 10.93 -3.18 2.12
CA GLY A 139 12.07 -4.11 2.10
C GLY A 139 11.64 -5.57 2.26
N PHE A 140 10.76 -5.83 3.23
CA PHE A 140 10.20 -7.16 3.50
C PHE A 140 9.42 -7.69 2.30
N ALA A 141 8.52 -6.88 1.73
CA ALA A 141 7.76 -7.26 0.55
C ALA A 141 8.68 -7.54 -0.65
N SER A 142 9.73 -6.74 -0.83
CA SER A 142 10.74 -6.96 -1.86
C SER A 142 11.44 -8.31 -1.70
N LEU A 143 11.86 -8.65 -0.48
CA LEU A 143 12.50 -9.92 -0.16
C LEU A 143 11.54 -11.10 -0.37
N TYR A 144 10.30 -10.98 0.11
CA TYR A 144 9.27 -12.00 -0.06
C TYR A 144 9.01 -12.31 -1.54
N HIS A 145 8.75 -11.28 -2.36
CA HIS A 145 8.46 -11.49 -3.78
C HIS A 145 9.68 -12.03 -4.53
N ARG A 146 10.89 -11.59 -4.18
CA ARG A 146 12.12 -12.14 -4.76
C ARG A 146 12.31 -13.63 -4.44
N ALA A 147 11.99 -14.05 -3.20
CA ALA A 147 12.20 -15.42 -2.75
C ALA A 147 11.10 -16.40 -3.23
N PHE A 148 9.83 -16.00 -3.16
CA PHE A 148 8.69 -16.91 -3.39
C PHE A 148 8.06 -16.80 -4.77
N THR A 149 8.10 -15.62 -5.39
CA THR A 149 7.52 -15.42 -6.74
C THR A 149 8.56 -15.33 -7.84
N HIS A 150 9.86 -15.31 -7.48
CA HIS A 150 10.99 -15.08 -8.39
C HIS A 150 10.84 -13.81 -9.25
N ARG A 151 10.01 -12.85 -8.83
CA ARG A 151 9.80 -11.56 -9.49
C ARG A 151 10.36 -10.44 -8.63
N ARG A 152 10.95 -9.44 -9.28
CA ARG A 152 11.42 -8.22 -8.60
C ARG A 152 10.23 -7.30 -8.35
N TYR A 153 10.01 -6.98 -7.09
CA TYR A 153 9.05 -5.98 -6.64
C TYR A 153 9.69 -4.57 -6.72
N PRO A 154 8.95 -3.51 -7.11
CA PRO A 154 7.53 -3.49 -7.50
C PRO A 154 7.25 -4.09 -8.88
N PHE A 155 6.07 -4.71 -9.05
CA PHE A 155 5.68 -5.26 -10.34
C PHE A 155 5.21 -4.13 -11.27
N GLY A 156 5.59 -4.20 -12.55
CA GLY A 156 5.14 -3.25 -13.57
C GLY A 156 3.62 -3.27 -13.75
N PRO A 157 3.01 -2.19 -14.30
CA PRO A 157 1.60 -2.18 -14.64
C PRO A 157 1.25 -3.36 -15.55
N LYS A 158 0.15 -4.05 -15.30
CA LYS A 158 -0.38 -5.03 -16.26
C LYS A 158 -0.89 -4.25 -17.48
N ILE A 159 -0.14 -4.26 -18.58
CA ILE A 159 -0.59 -3.71 -19.86
C ILE A 159 -1.74 -4.60 -20.34
N ALA A 160 -2.94 -4.02 -20.50
CA ALA A 160 -4.06 -4.75 -21.07
C ALA A 160 -3.70 -5.19 -22.51
N PRO A 161 -3.98 -6.44 -22.92
CA PRO A 161 -3.75 -6.87 -24.30
C PRO A 161 -4.46 -5.92 -25.28
N LYS A 162 -3.73 -5.42 -26.28
CA LYS A 162 -4.29 -4.58 -27.34
C LYS A 162 -5.28 -5.45 -28.11
N GLU A 163 -6.56 -5.08 -28.10
CA GLU A 163 -7.60 -5.79 -28.85
C GLU A 163 -7.20 -5.81 -30.34
N PRO A 164 -7.15 -6.98 -31.00
CA PRO A 164 -6.77 -7.05 -32.40
C PRO A 164 -7.83 -6.32 -33.23
N ALA A 165 -7.37 -5.36 -34.05
CA ALA A 165 -8.21 -4.59 -34.95
C ALA A 165 -8.99 -5.52 -35.89
N ARG A 166 -10.24 -5.83 -35.54
CA ARG A 166 -11.13 -6.64 -36.35
C ARG A 166 -11.89 -5.73 -37.31
N GLY A 167 -11.57 -5.82 -38.60
CA GLY A 167 -12.45 -5.36 -39.68
C GLY A 167 -11.79 -4.48 -40.73
N GLN A 168 -10.97 -5.07 -41.60
CA GLN A 168 -10.63 -4.52 -42.93
C GLN A 168 -9.94 -5.59 -43.79
N ALA A 169 -10.61 -6.71 -44.05
CA ALA A 169 -10.20 -7.69 -45.07
C ALA A 169 -11.32 -8.70 -45.34
N ALA A 170 -12.37 -8.30 -46.06
CA ALA A 170 -13.29 -9.23 -46.75
C ALA A 170 -14.31 -8.45 -47.60
N SER A 171 -13.85 -7.75 -48.64
CA SER A 171 -14.74 -7.33 -49.73
C SER A 171 -13.96 -7.25 -51.04
N THR A 172 -13.43 -8.39 -51.48
CA THR A 172 -12.94 -8.56 -52.85
C THR A 172 -13.10 -10.01 -53.25
N ASP A 173 -13.94 -10.24 -54.27
CA ASP A 173 -13.81 -11.27 -55.33
C ASP A 173 -13.83 -12.77 -54.95
N THR A 174 -14.46 -13.73 -55.66
CA THR A 174 -15.19 -13.82 -56.94
C THR A 174 -15.89 -15.22 -56.98
N ARG A 175 -16.99 -15.38 -57.75
CA ARG A 175 -17.67 -16.67 -58.13
C ARG A 175 -16.69 -17.64 -58.87
N PRO A 176 -16.96 -18.94 -59.19
CA PRO A 176 -18.26 -19.63 -59.47
C PRO A 176 -18.37 -21.17 -59.14
N ALA A 177 -19.51 -21.80 -59.47
CA ALA A 177 -19.74 -23.20 -59.95
C ALA A 177 -21.19 -23.63 -59.61
N THR A 178 -22.14 -23.63 -60.55
CA THR A 178 -22.58 -24.79 -61.36
C THR A 178 -23.04 -26.00 -60.54
N ASP A 179 -24.35 -26.25 -60.55
CA ASP A 179 -25.00 -27.50 -61.00
C ASP A 179 -26.38 -27.14 -61.57
#